data_AF-A0AAV4ZS06-F1
#
_entry.id   AF-A0AAV4ZS06-F1
#
_cell.length_a   1.000
_cell.length_b   1.000
_cell.length_c   1.000
_cell.angle_alpha   90.00
_cell.angle_beta   90.00
_cell.angle_gamma   90.00
#
_symmetry.space_group_name_H-M   'P 1'
#
loop_
_entity.id
_entity.type
_entity.pdbx_description
1 polymer ?
#
loop_
_entity_poly.entity_id
_entity_poly.type
_entity_poly.pdbx_seq_one_letter_code
_entity_poly.pdbx_strand_id
1 'polypeptide(L)'
;MSDVAAYKEALKAAVGGAIDSGLSYNRDVDAFVAKHCSVPDPAREVFLGIVDLPVHDLPQARKTLGEIEAKVAAEPRGTWAVTRKVLENDGQTRTVYQPLLSDGSGSLASGCRSDTSYEPPAYEAVLRRAFEMEVYVARRELEAERLSARNREAVESGRITIGGEFRDVTINSQKFSRAKVVGVEAATGKVSIELTKRGSRRRWKCDVDAAALSPPPAPRNADETIAPDKPAL
;
A
#
# COMPACT_ATOMS: atom_id res chain seq x y z
N MET A 1 13.67 20.13 -8.79
CA MET A 1 12.95 18.90 -8.41
C MET A 1 13.52 17.80 -9.28
N SER A 2 13.96 16.65 -8.75
CA SER A 2 14.56 15.59 -9.59
C SER A 2 13.47 14.94 -10.45
N ASP A 3 13.84 14.45 -11.64
CA ASP A 3 12.90 13.76 -12.54
C ASP A 3 12.20 12.56 -11.86
N VAL A 4 12.93 11.87 -10.98
CA VAL A 4 12.40 10.78 -10.14
C VAL A 4 11.31 11.27 -9.18
N ALA A 5 11.49 12.43 -8.55
CA ALA A 5 10.48 12.98 -7.66
C ALA A 5 9.21 13.38 -8.44
N ALA A 6 9.37 14.03 -9.60
CA ALA A 6 8.25 14.38 -10.46
C ALA A 6 7.48 13.14 -10.94
N TYR A 7 8.19 12.07 -11.30
CA TYR A 7 7.58 10.77 -11.65
C TYR A 7 6.82 10.16 -10.47
N LYS A 8 7.41 10.11 -9.27
CA LYS A 8 6.73 9.54 -8.07
C LYS A 8 5.45 10.30 -7.71
N GLU A 9 5.47 11.63 -7.80
CA GLU A 9 4.27 12.46 -7.59
C GLU A 9 3.20 12.21 -8.66
N ALA A 10 3.59 12.13 -9.94
CA ALA A 10 2.67 11.82 -11.03
C ALA A 10 2.04 10.42 -10.89
N LEU A 11 2.84 9.43 -10.46
CA LEU A 11 2.37 8.07 -10.16
C LEU A 11 1.35 8.10 -9.02
N LYS A 12 1.65 8.76 -7.89
CA LYS A 12 0.72 8.88 -6.76
C LYS A 12 -0.59 9.56 -7.18
N ALA A 13 -0.52 10.61 -8.00
CA ALA A 13 -1.70 11.29 -8.54
C ALA A 13 -2.55 10.36 -9.44
N ALA A 14 -1.92 9.62 -10.34
CA ALA A 14 -2.62 8.67 -11.22
C ALA A 14 -3.26 7.52 -10.44
N VAL A 15 -2.59 7.01 -9.39
CA VAL A 15 -3.16 6.01 -8.46
C VAL A 15 -4.38 6.58 -7.73
N GLY A 16 -4.30 7.84 -7.27
CA GLY A 16 -5.45 8.54 -6.69
C GLY A 16 -6.66 8.56 -7.62
N GLY A 17 -6.43 8.91 -8.90
CA GLY A 17 -7.46 8.88 -9.93
C GLY A 17 -8.04 7.47 -10.19
N ALA A 18 -7.22 6.42 -10.11
CA ALA A 18 -7.68 5.04 -10.23
C ALA A 18 -8.60 4.64 -9.07
N ILE A 19 -8.23 5.01 -7.83
CA ILE A 19 -9.05 4.78 -6.63
C ILE A 19 -10.38 5.53 -6.75
N ASP A 20 -10.35 6.80 -7.20
CA ASP A 20 -11.56 7.62 -7.37
C ASP A 20 -12.49 7.08 -8.46
N SER A 21 -11.93 6.38 -9.45
CA SER A 21 -12.68 5.69 -10.49
C SER A 21 -13.30 4.35 -10.01
N GLY A 22 -13.04 3.95 -8.76
CA GLY A 22 -13.60 2.72 -8.18
C GLY A 22 -12.93 1.43 -8.68
N LEU A 23 -11.73 1.51 -9.26
CA LEU A 23 -11.00 0.33 -9.73
C LEU A 23 -10.52 -0.51 -8.54
N SER A 24 -10.88 -1.79 -8.54
CA SER A 24 -10.58 -2.72 -7.44
C SER A 24 -9.43 -3.68 -7.76
N TYR A 25 -9.33 -4.17 -9.01
CA TYR A 25 -8.32 -5.14 -9.42
C TYR A 25 -6.98 -4.48 -9.74
N ASN A 26 -5.89 -5.05 -9.22
CA ASN A 26 -4.54 -4.51 -9.42
C ASN A 26 -4.19 -4.32 -10.90
N ARG A 27 -4.49 -5.31 -11.76
CA ARG A 27 -4.23 -5.22 -13.19
C ARG A 27 -4.90 -4.02 -13.86
N ASP A 28 -6.13 -3.68 -13.44
CA ASP A 28 -6.87 -2.56 -14.02
C ASP A 28 -6.32 -1.22 -13.50
N VAL A 29 -5.90 -1.19 -12.23
CA VAL A 29 -5.20 -0.04 -11.64
C VAL A 29 -3.85 0.18 -12.34
N ASP A 30 -3.05 -0.85 -12.54
CA ASP A 30 -1.75 -0.77 -13.23
C ASP A 30 -1.92 -0.23 -14.65
N ALA A 31 -2.91 -0.74 -15.39
CA ALA A 31 -3.22 -0.27 -16.74
C ALA A 31 -3.73 1.18 -16.76
N PHE A 32 -4.55 1.57 -15.79
CA PHE A 32 -5.01 2.95 -15.64
C PHE A 32 -3.83 3.88 -15.35
N VAL A 33 -2.99 3.53 -14.38
CA VAL A 33 -1.84 4.34 -13.99
C VAL A 33 -0.84 4.46 -15.14
N ALA A 34 -0.53 3.37 -15.85
CA ALA A 34 0.36 3.41 -17.01
C ALA A 34 -0.13 4.36 -18.12
N LYS A 35 -1.45 4.48 -18.29
CA LYS A 35 -2.07 5.39 -19.27
C LYS A 35 -2.16 6.84 -18.78
N HIS A 36 -2.37 7.05 -17.49
CA HIS A 36 -2.71 8.35 -16.91
C HIS A 36 -1.56 9.01 -16.13
N CYS A 37 -0.42 8.33 -15.95
CA CYS A 37 0.79 8.94 -15.42
C CYS A 37 1.30 9.97 -16.43
N SER A 38 1.25 11.24 -16.05
CA SER A 38 1.55 12.37 -16.93
C SER A 38 3.03 12.61 -17.19
N VAL A 39 3.90 11.89 -16.46
CA VAL A 39 5.36 12.02 -16.55
C VAL A 39 5.93 10.67 -16.98
N PRO A 40 6.79 10.62 -18.02
CA PRO A 40 7.43 9.37 -18.43
C PRO A 40 8.35 8.85 -17.32
N ASP A 41 8.48 7.53 -17.23
CA ASP A 41 9.44 6.92 -16.31
C ASP A 41 10.87 7.36 -16.69
N PRO A 42 11.65 7.98 -15.77
CA PRO A 42 13.02 8.42 -16.05
C PRO A 42 14.04 7.27 -16.09
N ALA A 43 13.59 6.02 -15.91
CA ALA A 43 14.45 4.84 -15.96
C ALA A 43 15.25 4.74 -17.26
N ARG A 44 16.54 4.49 -17.12
CA ARG A 44 17.44 4.18 -18.24
C ARG A 44 18.15 2.87 -17.96
N GLU A 45 18.13 1.97 -18.94
CA GLU A 45 18.77 0.68 -18.78
C GLU A 45 20.29 0.83 -18.63
N VAL A 46 20.81 0.41 -17.48
CA VAL A 46 22.25 0.22 -17.25
C VAL A 46 22.42 -1.12 -16.54
N PHE A 47 22.91 -2.13 -17.25
CA PHE A 47 23.11 -3.46 -16.67
C PHE A 47 24.53 -3.60 -16.11
N LEU A 48 24.64 -3.81 -14.79
CA LEU A 48 25.92 -3.99 -14.10
C LEU A 48 26.44 -5.44 -14.15
N GLY A 49 25.64 -6.37 -14.66
CA GLY A 49 26.00 -7.78 -14.83
C GLY A 49 25.34 -8.73 -13.84
N ILE A 50 25.72 -10.00 -13.95
CA ILE A 50 25.31 -11.07 -13.06
C ILE A 50 26.40 -11.30 -12.01
N VAL A 51 26.02 -11.25 -10.74
CA VAL A 51 26.91 -11.45 -9.58
C VAL A 51 26.62 -12.79 -8.93
N ASP A 52 27.62 -13.65 -8.87
CA ASP A 52 27.53 -14.92 -8.16
C ASP A 52 27.57 -14.73 -6.65
N LEU A 53 26.59 -15.29 -5.95
CA LEU A 53 26.58 -15.34 -4.49
C LEU A 53 27.14 -16.68 -4.02
N PRO A 54 28.20 -16.70 -3.20
CA PRO A 54 28.77 -17.93 -2.66
C PRO A 54 27.86 -18.51 -1.58
N VAL A 55 26.82 -19.25 -1.95
CA VAL A 55 25.77 -19.70 -1.01
C VAL A 55 26.27 -20.59 0.13
N HIS A 56 27.41 -21.25 -0.05
CA HIS A 56 28.06 -22.09 0.97
C HIS A 56 28.87 -21.27 1.99
N ASP A 57 29.13 -19.98 1.72
CA ASP A 57 29.76 -19.03 2.63
C ASP A 57 28.79 -17.88 2.91
N LEU A 58 27.91 -18.06 3.89
CA LEU A 58 26.87 -17.09 4.22
C LEU A 58 27.42 -15.69 4.60
N PRO A 59 28.50 -15.57 5.41
CA PRO A 59 29.15 -14.27 5.62
C PRO A 59 29.58 -13.58 4.32
N GLN A 60 30.29 -14.30 3.44
CA GLN A 60 30.74 -13.72 2.18
C GLN A 60 29.58 -13.41 1.22
N ALA A 61 28.53 -14.24 1.20
CA ALA A 61 27.32 -13.99 0.41
C ALA A 61 26.59 -12.73 0.88
N ARG A 62 26.47 -12.51 2.19
CA ARG A 62 25.87 -11.28 2.74
C ARG A 62 26.69 -10.04 2.39
N LYS A 63 28.03 -10.13 2.49
CA LYS A 63 28.93 -9.04 2.12
C LYS A 63 28.80 -8.70 0.64
N THR A 64 28.90 -9.71 -0.24
CA THR A 64 28.79 -9.57 -1.69
C THR A 64 27.43 -8.98 -2.08
N LEU A 65 26.34 -9.48 -1.47
CA LEU A 65 25.00 -8.95 -1.68
C LEU A 65 24.91 -7.48 -1.26
N GLY A 66 25.41 -7.12 -0.08
CA GLY A 66 25.40 -5.73 0.41
C GLY A 66 26.18 -4.77 -0.49
N GLU A 67 27.34 -5.21 -1.01
CA GLU A 67 28.16 -4.43 -1.94
C GLU A 67 27.43 -4.15 -3.26
N ILE A 68 26.81 -5.17 -3.88
CA ILE A 68 26.05 -4.97 -5.12
C ILE A 68 24.74 -4.21 -4.89
N GLU A 69 24.04 -4.43 -3.77
CA GLU A 69 22.84 -3.66 -3.39
C GLU A 69 23.19 -2.17 -3.25
N ALA A 70 24.28 -1.83 -2.55
CA ALA A 70 24.74 -0.45 -2.39
C ALA A 70 25.16 0.17 -3.72
N LYS A 71 25.89 -0.58 -4.57
CA LYS A 71 26.32 -0.12 -5.89
C LYS A 71 25.11 0.17 -6.79
N VAL A 72 24.14 -0.73 -6.87
CA VAL A 72 22.93 -0.51 -7.67
C VAL A 72 22.14 0.67 -7.13
N ALA A 73 21.90 0.75 -5.82
CA ALA A 73 21.10 1.82 -5.21
C ALA A 73 21.69 3.22 -5.41
N ALA A 74 23.01 3.35 -5.49
CA ALA A 74 23.70 4.64 -5.70
C ALA A 74 23.59 5.18 -7.13
N GLU A 75 23.14 4.36 -8.08
CA GLU A 75 23.07 4.71 -9.50
C GLU A 75 21.71 5.29 -9.89
N PRO A 76 21.58 5.95 -11.05
CA PRO A 76 20.30 6.45 -11.55
C PRO A 76 19.23 5.35 -11.70
N ARG A 77 17.95 5.75 -11.67
CA ARG A 77 16.81 4.86 -11.89
C ARG A 77 16.99 4.05 -13.19
N GLY A 78 16.70 2.77 -13.14
CA GLY A 78 16.87 1.86 -14.28
C GLY A 78 18.20 1.12 -14.31
N THR A 79 19.17 1.51 -13.48
CA THR A 79 20.39 0.72 -13.28
C THR A 79 20.07 -0.55 -12.52
N TRP A 80 20.57 -1.69 -12.99
CA TRP A 80 20.21 -2.99 -12.42
C TRP A 80 21.34 -4.01 -12.47
N ALA A 81 21.23 -5.00 -11.60
CA ALA A 81 22.10 -6.16 -11.55
C ALA A 81 21.26 -7.41 -11.26
N VAL A 82 21.81 -8.59 -11.53
CA VAL A 82 21.17 -9.85 -11.16
C VAL A 82 22.10 -10.63 -10.25
N THR A 83 21.62 -11.06 -9.11
CA THR A 83 22.38 -12.01 -8.28
C THR A 83 22.01 -13.43 -8.68
N ARG A 84 23.02 -14.30 -8.80
CA ARG A 84 22.86 -15.73 -9.12
C ARG A 84 23.23 -16.56 -7.90
N LYS A 85 22.32 -17.43 -7.49
CA LYS A 85 22.48 -18.39 -6.39
C LYS A 85 22.42 -19.79 -6.96
N VAL A 86 23.49 -20.58 -6.78
CA VAL A 86 23.51 -22.00 -7.15
C VAL A 86 23.22 -22.80 -5.89
N LEU A 87 22.05 -23.40 -5.80
CA LEU A 87 21.60 -24.17 -4.63
C LEU A 87 21.72 -25.66 -4.93
N GLU A 88 22.25 -26.43 -3.99
CA GLU A 88 22.28 -27.89 -4.06
C GLU A 88 21.24 -28.46 -3.10
N ASN A 89 20.26 -29.20 -3.62
CA ASN A 89 19.26 -29.93 -2.83
C ASN A 89 19.17 -31.37 -3.34
N ASP A 90 19.40 -32.34 -2.46
CA ASP A 90 19.23 -33.79 -2.73
C ASP A 90 19.91 -34.28 -4.03
N GLY A 91 21.14 -33.80 -4.30
CA GLY A 91 21.90 -34.18 -5.49
C GLY A 91 21.46 -33.48 -6.78
N GLN A 92 20.51 -32.54 -6.72
CA GLN A 92 20.13 -31.67 -7.82
C GLN A 92 20.63 -30.24 -7.60
N THR A 93 21.26 -29.69 -8.63
CA THR A 93 21.68 -28.28 -8.67
C THR A 93 20.56 -27.43 -9.25
N ARG A 94 20.12 -26.42 -8.49
CA ARG A 94 19.12 -25.43 -8.90
C ARG A 94 19.74 -24.05 -8.89
N THR A 95 19.69 -23.36 -10.03
CA THR A 95 20.12 -21.97 -10.12
C THR A 95 18.93 -21.04 -9.95
N VAL A 96 19.09 -20.00 -9.15
CA VAL A 96 18.09 -18.97 -8.92
C VAL A 96 18.69 -17.60 -9.21
N TYR A 97 17.96 -16.79 -9.95
CA TYR A 97 18.30 -15.41 -10.29
C TYR A 97 17.39 -14.46 -9.52
N GLN A 98 17.97 -13.40 -8.99
CA GLN A 98 17.25 -12.39 -8.21
C GLN A 98 17.70 -11.00 -8.68
N PRO A 99 16.82 -10.21 -9.31
CA PRO A 99 17.15 -8.89 -9.83
C PRO A 99 17.22 -7.84 -8.72
N LEU A 100 18.10 -6.86 -8.92
CA LEU A 100 18.23 -5.65 -8.12
C LEU A 100 18.09 -4.48 -9.10
N LEU A 101 17.26 -3.49 -8.79
CA LEU A 101 17.01 -2.33 -9.63
C LEU A 101 17.11 -1.07 -8.77
N SER A 102 17.78 -0.02 -9.26
CA SER A 102 17.78 1.30 -8.63
C SER A 102 16.45 2.01 -8.85
N ASP A 103 15.90 2.61 -7.80
CA ASP A 103 14.75 3.50 -7.90
C ASP A 103 15.15 4.95 -8.22
N GLY A 104 16.46 5.25 -8.26
CA GLY A 104 17.03 6.57 -8.51
C GLY A 104 16.98 7.55 -7.34
N SER A 105 16.57 7.11 -6.15
CA SER A 105 16.54 7.92 -4.92
C SER A 105 17.64 7.56 -3.92
N GLY A 106 18.62 6.74 -4.33
CA GLY A 106 19.60 6.16 -3.41
C GLY A 106 19.12 4.84 -2.79
N SER A 107 18.03 4.27 -3.29
CA SER A 107 17.42 3.03 -2.79
C SER A 107 17.17 2.05 -3.93
N LEU A 108 16.93 0.78 -3.58
CA LEU A 108 16.45 -0.20 -4.54
C LEU A 108 14.95 -0.06 -4.75
N ALA A 109 14.50 -0.33 -5.97
CA ALA A 109 13.10 -0.38 -6.32
C ALA A 109 12.38 -1.48 -5.52
N SER A 110 11.17 -1.14 -5.07
CA SER A 110 10.31 -2.10 -4.39
C SER A 110 9.88 -3.20 -5.36
N GLY A 111 9.85 -4.45 -4.93
CA GLY A 111 9.43 -5.59 -5.77
C GLY A 111 10.54 -6.51 -6.24
N CYS A 112 11.63 -5.97 -6.80
CA CYS A 112 12.67 -6.78 -7.44
C CYS A 112 13.42 -7.69 -6.45
N ARG A 113 13.63 -7.23 -5.21
CA ARG A 113 14.45 -7.92 -4.22
C ARG A 113 13.88 -9.27 -3.78
N SER A 114 12.56 -9.46 -3.78
CA SER A 114 11.95 -10.73 -3.37
C SER A 114 11.67 -11.68 -4.54
N ASP A 115 11.77 -11.19 -5.77
CA ASP A 115 11.42 -11.97 -6.94
C ASP A 115 12.60 -12.85 -7.35
N THR A 116 12.30 -14.12 -7.57
CA THR A 116 13.29 -15.13 -7.96
C THR A 116 12.82 -15.87 -9.20
N SER A 117 13.72 -16.04 -10.17
CA SER A 117 13.47 -16.79 -11.41
C SER A 117 14.50 -17.89 -11.61
N TYR A 118 14.18 -18.89 -12.44
CA TYR A 118 15.13 -19.95 -12.83
C TYR A 118 15.97 -19.59 -14.06
N GLU A 119 15.59 -18.52 -14.73
CA GLU A 119 16.29 -17.96 -15.88
C GLU A 119 16.63 -16.49 -15.59
N PRO A 120 17.72 -15.94 -16.17
CA PRO A 120 18.02 -14.52 -16.04
C PRO A 120 16.84 -13.67 -16.55
N PRO A 121 16.27 -12.77 -15.72
CA PRO A 121 15.15 -11.94 -16.14
C PRO A 121 15.62 -10.87 -17.14
N ALA A 122 14.75 -10.50 -18.08
CA ALA A 122 14.96 -9.37 -18.99
C ALA A 122 14.68 -8.02 -18.30
N TYR A 123 15.35 -6.96 -18.73
CA TYR A 123 15.20 -5.61 -18.15
C TYR A 123 13.74 -5.15 -18.08
N GLU A 124 13.00 -5.27 -19.18
CA GLU A 124 11.59 -4.85 -19.25
C GLU A 124 10.72 -5.55 -18.20
N ALA A 125 10.98 -6.84 -17.95
CA ALA A 125 10.26 -7.61 -16.94
C ALA A 125 10.59 -7.12 -15.52
N VAL A 126 11.87 -6.81 -15.25
CA VAL A 126 12.30 -6.25 -13.96
C VAL A 126 11.70 -4.86 -13.74
N LEU A 127 11.75 -3.99 -14.75
CA LEU A 127 11.21 -2.63 -14.68
C LEU A 127 9.69 -2.62 -14.52
N ARG A 128 8.97 -3.45 -15.30
CA ARG A 128 7.51 -3.62 -15.14
C ARG A 128 7.15 -4.05 -13.73
N ARG A 129 7.89 -5.01 -13.18
CA ARG A 129 7.64 -5.51 -11.83
C ARG A 129 7.87 -4.48 -10.75
N ALA A 130 8.91 -3.65 -10.91
CA ALA A 130 9.14 -2.48 -10.06
C ALA A 130 7.97 -1.50 -10.14
N PHE A 131 7.50 -1.18 -11.35
CA PHE A 131 6.34 -0.31 -11.56
C PHE A 131 5.06 -0.85 -10.87
N GLU A 132 4.71 -2.11 -11.07
CA GLU A 132 3.54 -2.75 -10.44
C GLU A 132 3.60 -2.66 -8.91
N MET A 133 4.80 -2.81 -8.35
CA MET A 133 5.01 -2.70 -6.91
C MET A 133 4.99 -1.26 -6.39
N GLU A 134 5.46 -0.29 -7.18
CA GLU A 134 5.30 1.14 -6.88
C GLU A 134 3.82 1.53 -6.85
N VAL A 135 3.03 1.09 -7.84
CA VAL A 135 1.58 1.29 -7.89
C VAL A 135 0.90 0.68 -6.66
N TYR A 136 1.26 -0.56 -6.32
CA TYR A 136 0.71 -1.23 -5.14
C TYR A 136 1.01 -0.48 -3.84
N VAL A 137 2.26 -0.06 -3.62
CA VAL A 137 2.66 0.68 -2.40
C VAL A 137 1.94 2.02 -2.33
N ALA A 138 1.95 2.80 -3.43
CA ALA A 138 1.27 4.09 -3.49
C ALA A 138 -0.23 3.96 -3.24
N ARG A 139 -0.87 2.90 -3.77
CA ARG A 139 -2.29 2.62 -3.51
C ARG A 139 -2.55 2.36 -2.03
N ARG A 140 -1.75 1.51 -1.40
CA ARG A 140 -1.90 1.20 0.03
C ARG A 140 -1.70 2.42 0.91
N GLU A 141 -0.73 3.27 0.58
CA GLU A 141 -0.50 4.52 1.28
C GLU A 141 -1.71 5.46 1.17
N LEU A 142 -2.23 5.67 -0.04
CA LEU A 142 -3.39 6.54 -0.27
C LEU A 142 -4.67 6.01 0.38
N GLU A 143 -4.92 4.69 0.30
CA GLU A 143 -6.06 4.07 0.97
C GLU A 143 -5.96 4.22 2.49
N ALA A 144 -4.75 4.06 3.06
CA ALA A 144 -4.50 4.27 4.48
C ALA A 144 -4.68 5.75 4.88
N GLU A 145 -4.13 6.70 4.11
CA GLU A 145 -4.31 8.14 4.33
C GLU A 145 -5.79 8.53 4.33
N ARG A 146 -6.57 8.04 3.34
CA ARG A 146 -8.01 8.29 3.23
C ARG A 146 -8.79 7.65 4.37
N LEU A 147 -8.44 6.43 4.78
CA LEU A 147 -9.05 5.78 5.94
C LEU A 147 -8.77 6.56 7.23
N SER A 148 -7.52 6.96 7.46
CA SER A 148 -7.15 7.79 8.61
C SER A 148 -7.86 9.14 8.60
N ALA A 149 -8.03 9.79 7.44
CA ALA A 149 -8.80 11.02 7.33
C ALA A 149 -10.28 10.82 7.71
N ARG A 150 -10.93 9.77 7.18
CA ARG A 150 -12.32 9.41 7.53
C ARG A 150 -12.47 9.08 9.02
N ASN A 151 -11.49 8.39 9.59
CA ASN A 151 -11.49 8.05 11.01
C ASN A 151 -11.37 9.31 11.88
N ARG A 152 -10.48 10.23 11.52
CA ARG A 152 -10.35 11.52 12.22
C ARG A 152 -11.63 12.34 12.12
N GLU A 153 -12.24 12.45 10.93
CA GLU A 153 -13.53 13.12 10.75
C GLU A 153 -14.62 12.49 11.63
N ALA A 154 -14.68 11.16 11.73
CA ALA A 154 -15.65 10.47 12.59
C ALA A 154 -15.44 10.79 14.08
N VAL A 155 -14.20 10.90 14.54
CA VAL A 155 -13.88 11.36 15.91
C VAL A 155 -14.23 12.83 16.12
N GLU A 156 -13.80 13.70 15.21
CA GLU A 156 -14.02 15.16 15.28
C GLU A 156 -15.50 15.54 15.20
N SER A 157 -16.31 14.77 14.47
CA SER A 157 -17.76 14.96 14.37
C SER A 157 -18.51 14.76 15.70
N GLY A 158 -17.82 14.30 16.76
CA GLY A 158 -18.42 14.06 18.08
C GLY A 158 -19.33 12.84 18.13
N ARG A 159 -19.44 12.07 17.05
CA ARG A 159 -20.23 10.82 16.99
C ARG A 159 -19.62 9.71 17.85
N ILE A 160 -18.34 9.83 18.18
CA ILE A 160 -17.61 8.86 19.01
C ILE A 160 -17.00 9.61 20.19
N THR A 161 -17.53 9.32 21.37
CA THR A 161 -17.07 9.91 22.62
C THR A 161 -16.62 8.81 23.57
N ILE A 162 -15.61 9.10 24.40
CA ILE A 162 -15.23 8.21 25.50
C ILE A 162 -16.44 7.98 26.40
N GLY A 163 -16.70 6.72 26.75
CA GLY A 163 -17.90 6.31 27.49
C GLY A 163 -19.15 6.14 26.63
N GLY A 164 -19.13 6.51 25.35
CA GLY A 164 -20.20 6.26 24.40
C GLY A 164 -20.43 4.77 24.16
N GLU A 165 -21.65 4.40 23.81
CA GLU A 165 -22.06 3.00 23.72
C GLU A 165 -22.85 2.69 22.46
N PHE A 166 -22.50 1.55 21.87
CA PHE A 166 -23.15 1.02 20.68
C PHE A 166 -23.77 -0.34 21.02
N ARG A 167 -24.96 -0.61 20.48
CA ARG A 167 -25.69 -1.87 20.66
C ARG A 167 -25.63 -2.70 19.38
N ASP A 168 -25.73 -4.02 19.53
CA ASP A 168 -25.83 -4.98 18.42
C ASP A 168 -24.75 -4.81 17.33
N VAL A 169 -23.50 -4.62 17.76
CA VAL A 169 -22.36 -4.41 16.84
C VAL A 169 -21.78 -5.72 16.34
N THR A 170 -21.27 -5.68 15.11
CA THR A 170 -20.51 -6.80 14.51
C THR A 170 -19.07 -6.37 14.29
N ILE A 171 -18.13 -7.10 14.87
CA ILE A 171 -16.69 -6.79 14.81
C ILE A 171 -15.94 -8.09 14.52
N ASN A 172 -15.08 -8.06 13.49
CA ASN A 172 -14.35 -9.24 13.01
C ASN A 172 -15.27 -10.46 12.80
N SER A 173 -16.41 -10.22 12.13
CA SER A 173 -17.45 -11.23 11.87
C SER A 173 -18.10 -11.86 13.11
N GLN A 174 -17.90 -11.29 14.31
CA GLN A 174 -18.55 -11.72 15.54
C GLN A 174 -19.56 -10.68 16.02
N LYS A 175 -20.74 -11.14 16.45
CA LYS A 175 -21.78 -10.28 17.03
C LYS A 175 -21.57 -10.07 18.53
N PHE A 176 -21.73 -8.82 18.97
CA PHE A 176 -21.69 -8.41 20.37
C PHE A 176 -22.94 -7.60 20.69
N SER A 177 -23.45 -7.74 21.92
CA SER A 177 -24.65 -7.00 22.34
C SER A 177 -24.35 -5.55 22.69
N ARG A 178 -23.12 -5.24 23.12
CA ARG A 178 -22.69 -3.89 23.50
C ARG A 178 -21.22 -3.67 23.22
N ALA A 179 -20.88 -2.51 22.70
CA ALA A 179 -19.53 -1.95 22.68
C ALA A 179 -19.52 -0.63 23.46
N LYS A 180 -18.60 -0.48 24.40
CA LYS A 180 -18.37 0.78 25.11
C LYS A 180 -17.03 1.35 24.70
N VAL A 181 -16.98 2.62 24.34
CA VAL A 181 -15.73 3.31 24.01
C VAL A 181 -14.96 3.58 25.30
N VAL A 182 -13.72 3.09 25.38
CA VAL A 182 -12.84 3.25 26.54
C VAL A 182 -11.63 4.12 26.25
N GLY A 183 -11.28 4.31 24.97
CA GLY A 183 -10.20 5.20 24.54
C GLY A 183 -10.39 5.65 23.11
N VAL A 184 -9.87 6.83 22.78
CA VAL A 184 -9.86 7.39 21.43
C VAL A 184 -8.48 7.96 21.17
N GLU A 185 -7.81 7.48 20.13
CA GLU A 185 -6.54 8.01 19.65
C GLU A 185 -6.83 9.01 18.52
N ALA A 186 -6.89 10.29 18.84
CA ALA A 186 -7.30 11.35 17.91
C ALA A 186 -6.39 11.46 16.66
N ALA A 187 -5.10 11.14 16.78
CA ALA A 187 -4.15 11.26 15.68
C ALA A 187 -4.39 10.24 14.55
N THR A 188 -4.74 9.00 14.91
CA THR A 188 -4.98 7.90 13.96
C THR A 188 -6.47 7.69 13.68
N GLY A 189 -7.34 8.20 14.57
CA GLY A 189 -8.77 7.93 14.61
C GLY A 189 -9.09 6.48 15.01
N LYS A 190 -8.18 5.81 15.73
CA LYS A 190 -8.45 4.50 16.33
C LYS A 190 -9.24 4.64 17.63
N VAL A 191 -10.14 3.70 17.86
CA VAL A 191 -11.04 3.68 19.01
C VAL A 191 -10.87 2.36 19.74
N SER A 192 -10.43 2.44 21.00
CA SER A 192 -10.39 1.27 21.88
C SER A 192 -11.77 1.08 22.49
N ILE A 193 -12.31 -0.12 22.33
CA ILE A 193 -13.65 -0.47 22.82
C ILE A 193 -13.62 -1.70 23.72
N GLU A 194 -14.55 -1.72 24.68
CA GLU A 194 -14.86 -2.86 25.51
C GLU A 194 -16.17 -3.51 25.05
N LEU A 195 -16.08 -4.77 24.65
CA LEU A 195 -17.16 -5.54 24.06
C LEU A 195 -17.78 -6.49 25.08
N THR A 196 -19.09 -6.67 24.96
CA THR A 196 -19.89 -7.61 25.76
C THR A 196 -20.77 -8.47 24.86
N LYS A 197 -20.78 -9.79 25.08
CA LYS A 197 -21.74 -10.72 24.46
C LYS A 197 -22.94 -10.96 25.38
N ARG A 198 -24.11 -11.18 24.78
CA ARG A 198 -25.36 -11.46 25.51
C ARG A 198 -25.17 -12.70 26.41
N GLY A 199 -25.54 -12.58 27.67
CA GLY A 199 -25.43 -13.67 28.65
C GLY A 199 -24.01 -13.98 29.12
N SER A 200 -22.99 -13.24 28.67
CA SER A 200 -21.61 -13.46 29.11
C SER A 200 -21.14 -12.40 30.11
N ARG A 201 -20.45 -12.86 31.17
CA ARG A 201 -19.74 -11.98 32.12
C ARG A 201 -18.38 -11.53 31.60
N ARG A 202 -17.83 -12.18 30.56
CA ARG A 202 -16.54 -11.82 29.98
C ARG A 202 -16.62 -10.48 29.26
N ARG A 203 -15.51 -9.75 29.28
CA ARG A 203 -15.29 -8.51 28.55
C ARG A 203 -14.13 -8.72 27.59
N TRP A 204 -14.27 -8.24 26.37
CA TRP A 204 -13.22 -8.31 25.37
C TRP A 204 -12.79 -6.88 25.03
N LYS A 205 -11.50 -6.68 24.78
CA LYS A 205 -10.97 -5.40 24.34
C LYS A 205 -10.47 -5.55 22.90
N CYS A 206 -10.77 -4.58 22.06
CA CYS A 206 -10.16 -4.45 20.75
C CYS A 206 -10.08 -2.99 20.34
N ASP A 207 -9.21 -2.72 19.37
CA ASP A 207 -9.14 -1.44 18.69
C ASP A 207 -9.83 -1.56 17.34
N VAL A 208 -10.63 -0.57 17.00
CA VAL A 208 -11.34 -0.47 15.73
C VAL A 208 -11.19 0.92 15.15
N ASP A 209 -11.37 1.01 13.84
CA ASP A 209 -11.43 2.29 13.14
C ASP A 209 -12.71 3.05 13.51
N ALA A 210 -12.58 4.34 13.83
CA ALA A 210 -13.72 5.19 14.17
C ALA A 210 -14.82 5.16 13.09
N ALA A 211 -14.43 5.20 11.81
CA ALA A 211 -15.39 5.15 10.70
C ALA A 211 -16.19 3.84 10.65
N ALA A 212 -15.68 2.73 11.22
CA ALA A 212 -16.37 1.45 11.27
C ALA A 212 -17.46 1.37 12.36
N LEU A 213 -17.41 2.28 13.35
CA LEU A 213 -18.40 2.37 14.44
C LEU A 213 -19.54 3.34 14.14
N SER A 214 -19.35 4.27 13.19
CA SER A 214 -20.40 5.21 12.81
C SER A 214 -21.43 4.54 11.90
N PRO A 215 -22.75 4.70 12.15
CA PRO A 215 -23.73 4.42 11.10
C PRO A 215 -23.42 5.29 9.87
N PRO A 216 -23.72 4.82 8.65
CA PRO A 216 -23.49 5.60 7.44
C PRO A 216 -24.18 6.97 7.59
N PRO A 217 -23.58 8.05 7.05
CA PRO A 217 -24.24 9.35 7.08
C PRO A 217 -25.66 9.19 6.53
N ALA A 218 -26.64 9.79 7.21
CA ALA A 218 -27.99 9.87 6.67
C ALA A 218 -27.87 10.41 5.23
N PRO A 219 -28.60 9.82 4.26
CA PRO A 219 -28.58 10.34 2.89
C PRO A 219 -28.86 11.84 2.98
N ARG A 220 -28.01 12.66 2.34
CA ARG A 220 -28.34 14.07 2.16
C ARG A 220 -29.68 14.08 1.45
N ASN A 221 -30.72 14.56 2.12
CA ASN A 221 -32.03 14.73 1.51
C ASN A 221 -31.80 15.59 0.26
N ALA A 222 -31.91 14.97 -0.91
CA ALA A 222 -32.03 15.67 -2.18
C ALA A 222 -33.46 16.22 -2.23
N ASP A 223 -33.73 17.21 -1.38
CA ASP A 223 -35.01 17.91 -1.34
C ASP A 223 -34.78 19.34 -0.83
N GLU A 224 -33.88 20.06 -1.51
CA GLU A 224 -34.11 21.48 -1.77
C GLU A 224 -34.67 21.56 -3.18
N THR A 225 -35.94 21.21 -3.30
CA THR A 225 -36.78 21.64 -4.40
C THR A 225 -36.83 23.16 -4.36
N ILE A 226 -36.00 23.81 -5.18
CA ILE A 226 -36.17 25.21 -5.55
C ILE A 226 -37.54 25.29 -6.22
N ALA A 227 -38.52 25.81 -5.47
CA ALA A 227 -39.84 26.11 -6.01
C ALA A 227 -39.70 27.11 -7.17
N PRO A 228 -40.40 26.92 -8.29
CA PRO A 228 -40.38 27.88 -9.38
C PRO A 228 -41.08 29.16 -8.93
N ASP A 229 -40.33 30.26 -8.94
CA ASP A 229 -40.84 31.61 -8.78
C ASP A 229 -41.86 31.88 -9.90
N LYS A 230 -43.13 32.04 -9.54
CA LYS A 230 -44.16 32.54 -10.46
C LYS A 230 -43.95 34.04 -10.61
N PRO A 231 -43.73 34.59 -11.82
CA PRO A 231 -43.90 36.02 -12.00
C PRO A 231 -45.38 36.36 -11.86
N ALA A 232 -45.67 37.27 -10.93
CA ALA A 232 -46.92 37.99 -10.89
C ALA A 232 -46.90 39.11 -11.93
N LEU A 233 -48.02 39.19 -12.66
CA LEU A 233 -48.47 40.22 -13.62
C LEU A 233 -47.93 40.12 -15.05
#